data_AF-A0A409W9H0-F1
#
_entry.id   AF-A0A409W9H0-F1
#
_cell.length_a   1.000
_cell.length_b   1.000
_cell.length_c   1.000
_cell.angle_alpha   90.00
_cell.angle_beta   90.00
_cell.angle_gamma   90.00
#
_symmetry.space_group_name_H-M   'P 1'
#
loop_
_entity.id
_entity.type
_entity.pdbx_description
1 polymer ?
#
loop_
_entity_poly.entity_id
_entity_poly.type
_entity_poly.pdbx_seq_one_letter_code
_entity_poly.pdbx_strand_id
1 'polypeptide(L)'
;MSDKIFKALSGEVMKGNLWKKFTEPTVGRGKTAYPKTSADQEKFGIRFDYDMVVTQEDGTEYHMFKMQANAGKIPSCIKAWRDKHGTDAVISKVLIKKDGTMEEVRDALDAARQAFKNA
;
A
#
# COMPACT_ATOMS: atom_id res chain seq x y z
N MET A 1 8.36 -7.90 -13.90
CA MET A 1 6.89 -8.00 -14.09
C MET A 1 6.13 -7.34 -12.93
N SER A 2 6.46 -7.66 -11.68
CA SER A 2 5.98 -6.97 -10.47
C SER A 2 6.15 -5.45 -10.51
N ASP A 3 7.31 -4.96 -10.96
CA ASP A 3 7.60 -3.52 -11.09
C ASP A 3 6.53 -2.74 -11.87
N LYS A 4 6.00 -3.34 -12.94
CA LYS A 4 4.97 -2.74 -13.79
C LYS A 4 3.62 -2.67 -13.08
N ILE A 5 3.31 -3.67 -12.26
CA ILE A 5 2.08 -3.73 -11.46
C ILE A 5 2.10 -2.63 -10.39
N PHE A 6 3.22 -2.48 -9.67
CA PHE A 6 3.37 -1.40 -8.69
C PHE A 6 3.31 -0.01 -9.33
N LYS A 7 4.00 0.20 -10.46
CA LYS A 7 3.90 1.46 -11.23
C LYS A 7 2.46 1.76 -11.66
N ALA A 8 1.73 0.75 -12.13
CA ALA A 8 0.34 0.93 -12.52
C ALA A 8 -0.54 1.27 -11.31
N LEU A 9 -0.32 0.60 -10.17
CA LEU A 9 -1.01 0.90 -8.92
C LEU A 9 -0.74 2.34 -8.47
N SER A 10 0.53 2.74 -8.35
CA SER A 10 0.90 4.12 -7.97
C SER A 10 0.31 5.12 -8.96
N GLY A 11 0.38 4.82 -10.26
CA GLY A 11 -0.25 5.63 -11.30
C GLY A 11 -1.76 5.80 -11.13
N GLU A 12 -2.49 4.76 -10.73
CA GLU A 12 -3.91 4.89 -10.38
C GLU A 12 -4.12 5.72 -9.12
N VAL A 13 -3.31 5.55 -8.08
CA VAL A 13 -3.43 6.36 -6.84
C VAL A 13 -3.21 7.86 -7.13
N MET A 14 -2.29 8.18 -8.05
CA MET A 14 -2.02 9.56 -8.46
C MET A 14 -3.11 10.15 -9.37
N LYS A 15 -4.05 9.35 -9.89
CA LYS A 15 -5.17 9.88 -10.67
C LYS A 15 -6.24 10.45 -9.74
N GLY A 16 -6.52 11.74 -9.90
CA GLY A 16 -7.57 12.43 -9.15
C GLY A 16 -7.27 12.47 -7.65
N ASN A 17 -8.27 12.15 -6.82
CA ASN A 17 -8.19 12.28 -5.37
C ASN A 17 -7.96 10.94 -4.62
N LEU A 18 -7.48 9.89 -5.32
CA LEU A 18 -7.27 8.58 -4.68
C LEU A 18 -6.15 8.59 -3.64
N TRP A 19 -5.11 9.42 -3.83
CA TRP A 19 -4.04 9.63 -2.86
C TRP A 19 -4.54 10.08 -1.49
N LYS A 20 -5.69 10.79 -1.43
CA LYS A 20 -6.30 11.21 -0.16
C LYS A 20 -6.71 10.05 0.74
N LYS A 21 -6.93 8.85 0.18
CA LYS A 21 -7.21 7.64 0.98
C LYS A 21 -6.06 7.27 1.92
N PHE A 22 -4.87 7.79 1.66
CA PHE A 22 -3.69 7.54 2.45
C PHE A 22 -3.38 8.68 3.45
N THR A 23 -3.73 9.92 3.12
CA THR A 23 -3.53 11.09 4.00
C THR A 23 -4.69 11.32 4.95
N GLU A 24 -5.90 10.88 4.57
CA GLU A 24 -7.15 10.98 5.33
C GLU A 24 -7.90 9.62 5.29
N PRO A 25 -7.33 8.54 5.87
CA PRO A 25 -7.94 7.22 5.82
C PRO A 25 -9.27 7.20 6.59
N THR A 26 -10.33 6.79 5.91
CA THR A 26 -11.68 6.62 6.50
C THR A 26 -11.93 5.20 7.00
N VAL A 27 -10.99 4.28 6.77
CA VAL A 27 -11.13 2.88 7.15
C VAL A 27 -10.56 2.64 8.56
N GLY A 28 -11.17 1.72 9.29
CA GLY A 28 -10.65 1.30 10.60
C GLY A 28 -9.38 0.46 10.48
N ARG A 29 -8.70 0.26 11.62
CA ARG A 29 -7.51 -0.60 11.73
C ARG A 29 -7.78 -2.01 11.18
N GLY A 30 -6.80 -2.55 10.46
CA GLY A 30 -6.84 -3.88 9.83
C GLY A 30 -7.75 -3.94 8.59
N LYS A 31 -8.26 -2.82 8.10
CA LYS A 31 -9.09 -2.77 6.89
C LYS A 31 -8.32 -2.17 5.72
N THR A 32 -8.64 -2.64 4.52
CA THR A 32 -8.02 -2.16 3.29
C THR A 32 -8.43 -0.74 2.96
N ALA A 33 -7.46 0.16 2.96
CA ALA A 33 -7.63 1.54 2.49
C ALA A 33 -7.66 1.58 0.96
N TYR A 34 -6.77 0.83 0.32
CA TYR A 34 -6.67 0.73 -1.13
C TYR A 34 -5.93 -0.53 -1.58
N PRO A 35 -6.24 -1.13 -2.75
CA PRO A 35 -7.47 -0.93 -3.54
C PRO A 35 -8.70 -1.46 -2.79
N LYS A 36 -9.87 -0.82 -2.97
CA LYS A 36 -11.10 -1.23 -2.25
C LYS A 36 -11.94 -2.27 -2.98
N THR A 37 -11.87 -2.32 -4.31
CA THR A 37 -12.70 -3.26 -5.08
C THR A 37 -11.97 -4.60 -5.22
N SER A 38 -12.72 -5.70 -5.22
CA SER A 38 -12.14 -7.03 -5.46
C SER A 38 -11.43 -7.08 -6.81
N ALA A 39 -12.00 -6.46 -7.84
CA ALA A 39 -11.40 -6.42 -9.18
C ALA A 39 -10.02 -5.74 -9.18
N ASP A 40 -9.86 -4.61 -8.49
CA ASP A 40 -8.57 -3.93 -8.39
C ASP A 40 -7.58 -4.71 -7.51
N GLN A 41 -8.07 -5.31 -6.42
CA GLN A 41 -7.23 -6.17 -5.58
C GLN A 41 -6.72 -7.40 -6.32
N GLU A 42 -7.52 -7.98 -7.22
CA GLU A 42 -7.09 -9.08 -8.09
C GLU A 42 -6.13 -8.61 -9.19
N LYS A 43 -6.43 -7.46 -9.80
CA LYS A 43 -5.60 -6.86 -10.86
C LYS A 43 -4.21 -6.51 -10.37
N PHE A 44 -4.11 -5.86 -9.21
CA PHE A 44 -2.83 -5.41 -8.66
C PHE A 44 -2.19 -6.45 -7.74
N GLY A 45 -2.96 -7.32 -7.12
CA GLY A 45 -2.47 -8.34 -6.19
C GLY A 45 -1.89 -7.82 -4.88
N ILE A 46 -1.90 -6.51 -4.66
CA ILE A 46 -1.39 -5.83 -3.47
C ILE A 46 -2.51 -5.03 -2.83
N ARG A 47 -2.53 -5.00 -1.50
CA ARG A 47 -3.42 -4.16 -0.70
C ARG A 47 -2.62 -3.40 0.36
N PHE A 48 -3.15 -2.23 0.70
CA PHE A 48 -2.68 -1.34 1.75
C PHE A 48 -3.72 -1.33 2.86
N ASP A 49 -3.44 -2.07 3.92
CA ASP A 49 -4.32 -2.17 5.07
C ASP A 49 -3.91 -1.14 6.11
N TYR A 50 -4.87 -0.33 6.56
CA TYR A 50 -4.60 0.71 7.56
C TYR A 50 -4.29 0.07 8.92
N ASP A 51 -3.28 0.57 9.63
CA ASP A 51 -2.93 0.09 10.97
C ASP A 51 -3.25 1.14 12.03
N MET A 52 -2.47 2.22 12.08
CA MET A 52 -2.56 3.23 13.13
C MET A 52 -1.90 4.55 12.72
N VAL A 53 -2.09 5.57 13.55
CA VAL A 53 -1.27 6.79 13.52
C VAL A 53 0.01 6.52 14.31
N VAL A 54 1.14 6.97 13.75
CA VAL A 54 2.47 6.95 14.38
C VAL A 54 2.92 8.39 14.53
N THR A 55 3.31 8.78 15.75
CA THR A 55 3.88 10.10 16.03
C THR A 55 5.39 9.96 16.15
N GLN A 56 6.13 10.73 15.36
CA GLN A 56 7.59 10.80 15.43
C GLN A 56 8.03 11.70 16.59
N GLU A 57 9.32 11.67 16.94
CA GLU A 57 9.90 12.47 18.04
C GLU A 57 9.72 13.98 17.83
N ASP A 58 9.64 14.44 16.58
CA ASP A 58 9.40 15.84 16.21
C ASP A 58 7.93 16.27 16.33
N GLY A 59 7.04 15.36 16.77
CA GLY A 59 5.60 15.56 16.86
C GLY A 59 4.84 15.35 15.54
N THR A 60 5.52 15.03 14.44
CA THR A 60 4.86 14.79 13.15
C THR A 60 4.08 13.48 13.17
N GLU A 61 2.80 13.53 12.78
CA GLU A 61 1.92 12.37 12.68
C GLU A 61 1.93 11.74 11.28
N TYR A 62 1.99 10.41 11.24
CA TYR A 62 1.93 9.60 10.02
C TYR A 62 0.84 8.54 10.14
N HIS A 63 0.07 8.33 9.07
CA HIS A 63 -0.72 7.12 8.89
C HIS A 63 0.18 5.97 8.46
N MET A 64 0.16 4.89 9.22
CA MET A 64 0.84 3.65 8.89
C MET A 64 -0.10 2.68 8.16
N PHE A 65 0.37 2.18 7.02
CA PHE A 65 -0.28 1.13 6.24
C PHE A 65 0.62 -0.09 6.15
N LYS A 66 0.02 -1.28 6.20
CA LYS A 66 0.68 -2.55 5.88
C LYS A 66 0.46 -2.85 4.41
N MET A 67 1.54 -2.91 3.64
CA MET A 67 1.51 -3.42 2.28
C MET A 67 1.56 -4.94 2.33
N GLN A 68 0.50 -5.59 1.86
CA GLN A 68 0.35 -7.05 1.87
C GLN A 68 -0.07 -7.58 0.50
N ALA A 69 0.23 -8.86 0.24
CA ALA A 69 -0.33 -9.56 -0.90
C ALA A 69 -1.83 -9.85 -0.67
N ASN A 70 -2.63 -9.78 -1.73
CA ASN A 70 -4.05 -10.15 -1.65
C ASN A 70 -4.23 -11.68 -1.55
N ALA A 71 -5.25 -12.13 -0.82
CA ALA A 71 -5.51 -13.55 -0.57
C ALA A 71 -6.13 -14.29 -1.77
N GLY A 72 -6.75 -13.56 -2.70
CA GLY A 72 -7.48 -14.12 -3.84
C GLY A 72 -6.65 -14.41 -5.10
N LYS A 73 -7.30 -14.31 -6.25
CA LYS A 73 -6.65 -14.38 -7.57
C LYS A 73 -5.72 -13.17 -7.72
N ILE A 74 -4.43 -13.40 -7.95
CA ILE A 74 -3.42 -12.34 -8.04
C ILE A 74 -2.38 -12.66 -9.11
N PRO A 75 -1.62 -11.67 -9.61
CA PRO A 75 -0.54 -11.90 -10.55
C PRO A 75 0.50 -12.89 -10.00
N SER A 76 1.00 -13.77 -10.88
CA SER A 76 1.87 -14.90 -10.50
C SER A 76 3.12 -14.49 -9.71
N CYS A 77 3.73 -13.35 -10.04
CA CYS A 77 4.90 -12.85 -9.32
C CYS A 77 4.61 -12.47 -7.86
N ILE A 78 3.43 -11.92 -7.56
CA ILE A 78 3.01 -11.60 -6.20
C ILE A 78 2.53 -12.86 -5.49
N LYS A 79 1.89 -13.77 -6.23
CA LYS A 79 1.54 -15.10 -5.73
C LYS A 79 2.75 -15.87 -5.24
N ALA A 80 3.82 -15.93 -6.04
CA ALA A 80 5.06 -16.61 -5.66
C ALA A 80 5.67 -16.04 -4.37
N TRP A 81 5.65 -14.71 -4.22
CA TRP A 81 6.07 -14.06 -2.98
C TRP A 81 5.15 -14.47 -1.81
N ARG A 82 3.83 -14.34 -1.96
CA ARG A 82 2.86 -14.71 -0.93
C ARG A 82 2.98 -16.18 -0.52
N ASP A 83 3.12 -17.09 -1.46
CA ASP A 83 3.20 -18.53 -1.18
C ASP A 83 4.48 -18.89 -0.40
N LYS A 84 5.54 -18.08 -0.51
CA LYS A 84 6.78 -18.20 0.28
C LYS A 84 6.68 -17.57 1.68
N HIS A 85 5.96 -16.44 1.81
CA HIS A 85 5.98 -15.62 3.03
C HIS A 85 4.70 -15.75 3.90
N GLY A 86 3.59 -16.17 3.31
CA GLY A 86 2.27 -16.24 3.93
C GLY A 86 1.32 -15.13 3.46
N THR A 87 0.02 -15.36 3.65
CA THR A 87 -1.05 -14.43 3.23
C THR A 87 -1.14 -13.17 4.09
N ASP A 88 -0.75 -13.27 5.37
CA ASP A 88 -0.74 -12.15 6.31
C ASP A 88 0.64 -11.49 6.43
N ALA A 89 1.61 -11.92 5.61
CA ALA A 89 2.94 -11.35 5.61
C ALA A 89 2.91 -9.89 5.16
N VAL A 90 3.55 -9.04 5.94
CA VAL A 90 3.72 -7.61 5.62
C VAL A 90 4.96 -7.47 4.75
N ILE A 91 4.77 -7.07 3.49
CA ILE A 91 5.86 -6.77 2.56
C ILE A 91 6.62 -5.53 3.06
N SER A 92 5.87 -4.49 3.41
CA SER A 92 6.44 -3.22 3.87
C SER A 92 5.44 -2.47 4.74
N LYS A 93 5.97 -1.67 5.68
CA LYS A 93 5.20 -0.66 6.40
C LYS A 93 5.37 0.66 5.67
N VAL A 94 4.26 1.26 5.27
CA VAL A 94 4.24 2.52 4.52
C VAL A 94 3.77 3.61 5.46
N LEU A 95 4.63 4.61 5.71
CA LEU A 95 4.31 5.77 6.53
C LEU A 95 3.98 6.93 5.60
N ILE A 96 2.79 7.48 5.75
CA ILE A 96 2.30 8.61 4.96
C ILE A 96 1.90 9.71 5.91
N LYS A 97 2.46 10.91 5.69
CA LYS A 97 2.21 12.05 6.57
C LYS A 97 0.71 12.36 6.59
N LYS A 98 0.19 12.57 7.79
CA LYS A 98 -1.20 13.02 7.97
C LYS A 98 -1.36 14.39 7.35
N ASP A 99 -2.47 14.60 6.63
CA ASP A 99 -2.73 15.80 5.83
C ASP A 99 -1.60 16.12 4.82
N GLY A 100 -0.84 15.09 4.43
CA GLY A 100 0.27 15.20 3.49
C GLY A 100 -0.18 15.53 2.07
N THR A 101 0.80 15.71 1.20
CA THR A 101 0.61 16.03 -0.20
C THR A 101 0.57 14.77 -1.07
N MET A 102 0.04 14.90 -2.29
CA MET A 102 0.09 13.84 -3.30
C MET A 102 1.53 13.36 -3.57
N GLU A 103 2.51 14.26 -3.52
CA GLU A 103 3.92 13.93 -3.75
C GLU A 103 4.49 13.07 -2.62
N GLU A 104 4.18 13.40 -1.37
CA GLU A 104 4.58 12.58 -0.22
C GLU A 104 3.95 11.18 -0.28
N VAL A 105 2.70 11.05 -0.75
CA VAL A 105 2.08 9.74 -0.99
C VAL A 105 2.83 8.97 -2.07
N ARG A 106 3.18 9.63 -3.20
CA ARG A 106 3.92 9.00 -4.30
C ARG A 106 5.24 8.44 -3.81
N ASP A 107 6.01 9.25 -3.09
CA ASP A 107 7.35 8.89 -2.62
C ASP A 107 7.29 7.73 -1.63
N ALA A 108 6.30 7.72 -0.74
CA ALA A 108 6.05 6.60 0.18
C ALA A 108 5.69 5.30 -0.55
N LEU A 109 4.85 5.37 -1.60
CA LEU A 109 4.51 4.20 -2.42
C LEU A 109 5.70 3.69 -3.24
N ASP A 110 6.54 4.60 -3.76
CA ASP A 110 7.76 4.21 -4.47
C ASP A 110 8.79 3.57 -3.52
N ALA A 111 8.94 4.06 -2.29
CA ALA A 111 9.75 3.40 -1.26
C ALA A 111 9.24 1.99 -0.95
N ALA A 112 7.92 1.81 -0.81
CA ALA A 112 7.31 0.50 -0.57
C ALA A 112 7.54 -0.48 -1.74
N ARG A 113 7.50 0.03 -2.98
CA ARG A 113 7.84 -0.74 -4.18
C ARG A 113 9.30 -1.19 -4.18
N GLN A 114 10.23 -0.35 -3.74
CA GLN A 114 11.65 -0.75 -3.62
C GLN A 114 11.82 -1.83 -2.56
N ALA A 115 11.10 -1.76 -1.44
CA ALA A 115 11.12 -2.81 -0.43
C ALA A 115 10.67 -4.17 -1.01
N PHE A 116 9.62 -4.21 -1.83
CA PHE A 116 9.19 -5.46 -2.50
C PHE A 116 10.26 -6.03 -3.45
N LYS A 117 11.03 -5.18 -4.14
CA LYS A 117 12.09 -5.67 -5.03
C LYS A 117 13.22 -6.36 -4.28
N ASN A 118 13.43 -5.98 -3.03
CA ASN A 118 14.49 -6.49 -2.18
C ASN A 118 14.02 -7.63 -1.26
N ALA A 119 12.75 -8.03 -1.34
CA ALA A 119 12.09 -9.01 -0.46
C ALA A 119 12.11 -10.45 -1.02
#